data_AF-A0A8T4P3L6-F1
#
_entry.id   AF-A0A8T4P3L6-F1
#
_cell.length_a   1.000
_cell.length_b   1.000
_cell.length_c   1.000
_cell.angle_alpha   90.00
_cell.angle_beta   90.00
_cell.angle_gamma   90.00
#
_symmetry.space_group_name_H-M   'P 1'
#
loop_
_entity.id
_entity.type
_entity.pdbx_description
1 polymer ?
#
loop_
_entity_poly.entity_id
_entity_poly.type
_entity_poly.pdbx_seq_one_letter_code
_entity_poly.pdbx_strand_id
1 'polypeptide(L)'
;MKKSIETKIKAKLIRTIILVFVSLLFSKIVYAASYISNQDHGGADWTLANGDYIAGTHTNIGTFTVPAGATVYVQRYNGASYGSVVINANNINVIGTIDASGAGYGGGGGGGGGSGSEADIENRPDPGPGGSGGAGTAGGSSGSSGNPGTSSAGPGGAGGAGGSGGGLYGGSGGGSGGLGGIGGYAVSQGQGDSSIDESLNIGSGGGGGGGGNGQGNQGCCNHGGGGGGGGGAGNYGGGYVKLYATNNLVVSGIIYTKGISSSTGSGSNGGCGCQDWNCPSGSNGPGGSGGPASSSSSSLGGSGGNAGACNGPGSGSAGGSGGAGAGGGVLLKAYDVTVSGTIDTRGGGNNQANGGTLKIFYNCDYTSGSYYTGRTYSAPFGACYQDIGLKIFDGTQTVKIAAEPLGTVTSPLRIAKAGAIYGIMLVDPSDAKASKIRIQTNNGIKALRKID
;
A
#
# COMPACT_ATOMS: atom_id res chain seq x y z
N MET A 1 -31.60 62.31 -20.84
CA MET A 1 -31.34 60.97 -21.46
C MET A 1 -30.02 60.34 -21.04
N LYS A 2 -28.86 61.02 -21.15
CA LYS A 2 -27.52 60.47 -20.83
C LYS A 2 -27.40 59.81 -19.44
N LYS A 3 -27.89 60.49 -18.40
CA LYS A 3 -27.83 60.02 -16.99
C LYS A 3 -28.56 58.69 -16.76
N SER A 4 -29.69 58.46 -17.44
CA SER A 4 -30.47 57.22 -17.31
C SER A 4 -29.81 56.02 -18.00
N ILE A 5 -29.02 56.27 -19.06
CA ILE A 5 -28.30 55.22 -19.79
C ILE A 5 -27.09 54.75 -18.97
N GLU A 6 -26.34 55.68 -18.37
CA GLU A 6 -25.21 55.35 -17.49
C GLU A 6 -25.61 54.53 -16.26
N THR A 7 -26.75 54.86 -15.62
CA THR A 7 -27.24 54.09 -14.46
C THR A 7 -27.62 52.65 -14.84
N LYS A 8 -28.23 52.45 -16.01
CA LYS A 8 -28.61 51.12 -16.50
C LYS A 8 -27.40 50.26 -16.84
N ILE A 9 -26.35 50.85 -17.42
CA ILE A 9 -25.10 50.14 -17.74
C ILE A 9 -24.35 49.74 -16.47
N LYS A 10 -24.24 50.64 -15.48
CA LYS A 10 -23.59 50.34 -14.18
C LYS A 10 -24.32 49.23 -13.43
N ALA A 11 -25.66 49.25 -13.40
CA ALA A 11 -26.44 48.21 -12.74
C ALA A 11 -26.31 46.83 -13.43
N LYS A 12 -26.21 46.80 -14.76
CA LYS A 12 -25.99 45.56 -15.53
C LYS A 12 -24.59 44.99 -15.30
N LEU A 13 -23.57 45.86 -15.29
CA LEU A 13 -22.17 45.47 -15.05
C LEU A 13 -21.98 44.91 -13.62
N ILE A 14 -22.57 45.56 -12.62
CA ILE A 14 -22.52 45.10 -11.21
C ILE A 14 -23.23 43.75 -11.05
N ARG A 15 -24.39 43.54 -11.70
CA ARG A 15 -25.07 42.24 -11.69
C ARG A 15 -24.24 41.13 -12.35
N THR A 16 -23.59 41.41 -13.47
CA THR A 16 -22.73 40.42 -14.15
C THR A 16 -21.50 40.09 -13.31
N ILE A 17 -20.85 41.08 -12.69
CA ILE A 17 -19.70 40.86 -11.81
C ILE A 17 -20.11 40.03 -10.59
N ILE A 18 -21.25 40.32 -9.96
CA ILE A 18 -21.76 39.55 -8.82
C ILE A 18 -22.10 38.11 -9.23
N LEU A 19 -22.72 37.89 -10.39
CA LEU A 19 -23.02 36.53 -10.90
C LEU A 19 -21.75 35.72 -11.17
N VAL A 20 -20.71 36.35 -11.74
CA VAL A 20 -19.40 35.71 -11.98
C VAL A 20 -18.69 35.43 -10.66
N PHE A 21 -18.72 36.36 -9.70
CA PHE A 21 -18.13 36.18 -8.37
C PHE A 21 -18.85 35.10 -7.56
N VAL A 22 -20.18 35.05 -7.61
CA VAL A 22 -20.98 34.00 -6.97
C VAL A 22 -20.72 32.64 -7.63
N SER A 23 -20.59 32.56 -8.97
CA SER A 23 -20.22 31.29 -9.63
C SER A 23 -18.79 30.82 -9.31
N LEU A 24 -17.87 31.75 -9.02
CA LEU A 24 -16.50 31.43 -8.59
C LEU A 24 -16.41 31.07 -7.10
N LEU A 25 -17.36 31.52 -6.27
CA LEU A 25 -17.47 31.17 -4.85
C LEU A 25 -18.14 29.81 -4.61
N PHE A 26 -18.88 29.28 -5.59
CA PHE A 26 -19.30 27.88 -5.63
C PHE A 26 -18.18 27.01 -6.23
N SER A 27 -17.00 27.02 -5.62
CA SER A 27 -16.08 25.89 -5.75
C SER A 27 -16.88 24.65 -5.39
N LYS A 28 -17.12 23.74 -6.36
CA LYS A 28 -17.78 22.46 -6.07
C LYS A 28 -17.07 21.87 -4.86
N ILE A 29 -17.79 21.70 -3.76
CA ILE A 29 -17.33 20.86 -2.67
C ILE A 29 -17.29 19.47 -3.26
N VAL A 30 -16.13 19.07 -3.77
CA VAL A 30 -15.92 17.72 -4.28
C VAL A 30 -15.68 16.87 -3.04
N TYR A 31 -16.71 16.19 -2.61
CA TYR A 31 -16.58 15.13 -1.64
C TYR A 31 -15.79 13.99 -2.26
N ALA A 32 -14.90 13.38 -1.48
CA ALA A 32 -14.21 12.15 -1.86
C ALA A 32 -15.24 11.10 -2.29
N ALA A 33 -15.13 10.64 -3.53
CA ALA A 33 -15.96 9.55 -4.05
C ALA A 33 -15.28 8.20 -3.81
N SER A 34 -16.06 7.13 -3.80
CA SER A 34 -15.55 5.76 -3.68
C SER A 34 -15.95 4.93 -4.90
N TYR A 35 -14.96 4.50 -5.68
CA TYR A 35 -15.10 3.67 -6.88
C TYR A 35 -14.45 2.30 -6.60
N ILE A 36 -15.15 1.48 -5.82
CA ILE A 36 -14.59 0.22 -5.29
C ILE A 36 -15.18 -1.03 -5.95
N SER A 37 -16.06 -0.89 -6.92
CA SER A 37 -16.61 -2.03 -7.67
C SER A 37 -15.96 -2.13 -9.04
N ASN A 38 -15.99 -3.33 -9.61
CA ASN A 38 -15.67 -3.49 -11.03
C ASN A 38 -16.62 -2.64 -11.88
N GLN A 39 -16.08 -1.92 -12.85
CA GLN A 39 -16.86 -0.98 -13.65
C GLN A 39 -16.33 -0.85 -15.08
N ASP A 40 -17.25 -0.95 -16.04
CA ASP A 40 -17.04 -0.55 -17.42
C ASP A 40 -17.42 0.93 -17.58
N HIS A 41 -16.53 1.74 -18.14
CA HIS A 41 -16.71 3.18 -18.32
C HIS A 41 -17.25 3.56 -19.72
N GLY A 42 -17.57 2.59 -20.58
CA GLY A 42 -18.25 2.84 -21.86
C GLY A 42 -17.44 3.64 -22.88
N GLY A 43 -16.12 3.70 -22.74
CA GLY A 43 -15.20 4.52 -23.52
C GLY A 43 -15.07 5.96 -23.02
N ALA A 44 -15.74 6.34 -21.93
CA ALA A 44 -15.67 7.67 -21.37
C ALA A 44 -14.30 7.96 -20.72
N ASP A 45 -13.94 9.24 -20.68
CA ASP A 45 -12.81 9.70 -19.89
C ASP A 45 -13.15 9.65 -18.40
N TRP A 46 -12.18 9.26 -17.59
CA TRP A 46 -12.32 9.19 -16.14
C TRP A 46 -11.23 10.02 -15.47
N THR A 47 -11.64 11.14 -14.89
CA THR A 47 -10.76 12.02 -14.11
C THR A 47 -11.13 11.91 -12.64
N LEU A 48 -10.15 11.53 -11.82
CA LEU A 48 -10.32 11.42 -10.37
C LEU A 48 -10.11 12.76 -9.67
N ALA A 49 -10.74 12.91 -8.51
CA ALA A 49 -10.60 14.05 -7.63
C ALA A 49 -9.69 13.74 -6.44
N ASN A 50 -9.22 14.79 -5.78
CA ASN A 50 -8.47 14.66 -4.54
C ASN A 50 -9.32 14.01 -3.44
N GLY A 51 -8.78 12.99 -2.80
CA GLY A 51 -9.43 12.24 -1.73
C GLY A 51 -10.21 11.01 -2.19
N ASP A 52 -10.37 10.80 -3.50
CA ASP A 52 -11.13 9.65 -4.02
C ASP A 52 -10.49 8.31 -3.61
N TYR A 53 -11.34 7.31 -3.37
CA TYR A 53 -10.93 5.94 -3.10
C TYR A 53 -11.25 5.05 -4.31
N ILE A 54 -10.29 4.25 -4.76
CA ILE A 54 -10.45 3.33 -5.90
C ILE A 54 -10.08 1.90 -5.52
N ALA A 55 -10.77 0.92 -6.10
CA ALA A 55 -10.44 -0.49 -5.97
C ALA A 55 -11.15 -1.36 -7.02
N GLY A 56 -10.66 -2.59 -7.21
CA GLY A 56 -11.23 -3.51 -8.20
C GLY A 56 -10.76 -3.21 -9.62
N THR A 57 -11.52 -3.67 -10.61
CA THR A 57 -11.14 -3.59 -12.02
C THR A 57 -12.02 -2.62 -12.80
N HIS A 58 -11.40 -1.58 -13.34
CA HIS A 58 -12.04 -0.60 -14.21
C HIS A 58 -11.59 -0.79 -15.65
N THR A 59 -12.54 -0.87 -16.58
CA THR A 59 -12.30 -1.16 -18.00
C THR A 59 -12.92 -0.14 -18.93
N ASN A 60 -12.48 -0.19 -20.19
CA ASN A 60 -13.07 0.58 -21.28
C ASN A 60 -13.08 2.09 -20.98
N ILE A 61 -11.95 2.60 -20.53
CA ILE A 61 -11.77 4.03 -20.25
C ILE A 61 -11.12 4.67 -21.48
N GLY A 62 -11.59 5.85 -21.90
CA GLY A 62 -10.91 6.66 -22.90
C GLY A 62 -9.55 7.12 -22.37
N THR A 63 -9.57 8.13 -21.50
CA THR A 63 -8.40 8.65 -20.79
C THR A 63 -8.62 8.58 -19.29
N PHE A 64 -7.74 7.86 -18.59
CA PHE A 64 -7.69 7.89 -17.12
C PHE A 64 -6.73 8.98 -16.65
N THR A 65 -7.20 9.87 -15.79
CA THR A 65 -6.41 11.01 -15.29
C THR A 65 -6.46 11.14 -13.78
N VAL A 66 -5.27 11.19 -13.14
CA VAL A 66 -5.08 11.71 -11.79
C VAL A 66 -4.44 13.10 -11.92
N PRO A 67 -5.20 14.19 -11.72
CA PRO A 67 -4.73 15.53 -11.98
C PRO A 67 -3.66 15.98 -10.98
N ALA A 68 -2.87 16.99 -11.38
CA ALA A 68 -1.86 17.59 -10.51
C ALA A 68 -2.49 18.07 -9.18
N GLY A 69 -1.83 17.81 -8.06
CA GLY A 69 -2.30 18.19 -6.73
C GLY A 69 -3.40 17.31 -6.13
N ALA A 70 -3.92 16.32 -6.87
CA ALA A 70 -4.83 15.32 -6.32
C ALA A 70 -4.07 14.12 -5.74
N THR A 71 -4.48 13.66 -4.56
CA THR A 71 -4.11 12.36 -4.00
C THR A 71 -5.34 11.46 -4.01
N VAL A 72 -5.22 10.32 -4.68
CA VAL A 72 -6.24 9.26 -4.74
C VAL A 72 -5.73 8.07 -3.94
N TYR A 73 -6.60 7.42 -3.19
CA TYR A 73 -6.27 6.30 -2.32
C TYR A 73 -6.75 4.96 -2.90
N VAL A 74 -5.96 3.90 -2.74
CA VAL A 74 -6.46 2.54 -2.96
C VAL A 74 -7.15 2.06 -1.68
N GLN A 75 -8.38 1.56 -1.81
CA GLN A 75 -9.13 1.05 -0.65
C GLN A 75 -8.35 -0.10 0.02
N ARG A 76 -8.21 -0.05 1.35
CA ARG A 76 -7.47 -1.07 2.11
C ARG A 76 -8.15 -2.43 2.07
N TYR A 77 -7.34 -3.49 2.17
CA TYR A 77 -7.83 -4.84 2.39
C TYR A 77 -8.64 -4.93 3.68
N ASN A 78 -9.82 -5.52 3.58
CA ASN A 78 -10.77 -5.61 4.70
C ASN A 78 -10.94 -7.04 5.25
N GLY A 79 -10.16 -8.01 4.77
CA GLY A 79 -10.28 -9.43 5.15
C GLY A 79 -10.98 -10.30 4.10
N ALA A 80 -11.65 -9.67 3.12
CA ALA A 80 -12.28 -10.38 2.00
C ALA A 80 -11.87 -9.80 0.64
N SER A 81 -11.73 -8.48 0.52
CA SER A 81 -11.44 -7.79 -0.73
C SER A 81 -10.66 -6.49 -0.52
N TYR A 82 -10.13 -5.98 -1.64
CA TYR A 82 -9.36 -4.73 -1.82
C TYR A 82 -7.96 -4.72 -1.20
N GLY A 83 -7.26 -3.60 -1.31
CA GLY A 83 -5.80 -3.52 -1.33
C GLY A 83 -5.23 -3.51 -2.74
N SER A 84 -6.10 -3.42 -3.75
CA SER A 84 -5.68 -3.37 -5.14
C SER A 84 -6.63 -2.63 -6.06
N VAL A 85 -6.06 -2.11 -7.16
CA VAL A 85 -6.80 -1.54 -8.28
C VAL A 85 -6.17 -1.94 -9.63
N VAL A 86 -7.03 -2.17 -10.63
CA VAL A 86 -6.66 -2.45 -12.01
C VAL A 86 -7.39 -1.48 -12.93
N ILE A 87 -6.65 -0.74 -13.75
CA ILE A 87 -7.18 0.27 -14.67
C ILE A 87 -6.83 -0.11 -16.11
N ASN A 88 -7.83 -0.21 -16.99
CA ASN A 88 -7.64 -0.43 -18.42
C ASN A 88 -8.22 0.75 -19.22
N ALA A 89 -7.34 1.52 -19.88
CA ALA A 89 -7.69 2.72 -20.62
C ALA A 89 -6.99 2.78 -21.99
N ASN A 90 -7.41 3.70 -22.87
CA ASN A 90 -6.64 3.99 -24.08
C ASN A 90 -5.38 4.80 -23.74
N ASN A 91 -5.53 5.82 -22.89
CA ASN A 91 -4.44 6.63 -22.37
C ASN A 91 -4.51 6.74 -20.84
N ILE A 92 -3.36 6.80 -20.18
CA ILE A 92 -3.24 6.95 -18.73
C ILE A 92 -2.30 8.11 -18.41
N ASN A 93 -2.77 9.05 -17.59
CA ASN A 93 -2.01 10.21 -17.12
C ASN A 93 -2.07 10.31 -15.59
N VAL A 94 -0.99 9.92 -14.91
CA VAL A 94 -0.83 10.08 -13.46
C VAL A 94 0.08 11.27 -13.20
N ILE A 95 -0.54 12.44 -12.98
CA ILE A 95 0.15 13.71 -12.74
C ILE A 95 0.15 14.04 -11.23
N GLY A 96 -0.91 13.65 -10.52
CA GLY A 96 -0.99 13.67 -9.05
C GLY A 96 -0.45 12.40 -8.40
N THR A 97 -1.04 12.01 -7.28
CA THR A 97 -0.61 10.87 -6.46
C THR A 97 -1.66 9.76 -6.47
N ILE A 98 -1.22 8.52 -6.69
CA ILE A 98 -1.97 7.32 -6.32
C ILE A 98 -1.29 6.73 -5.08
N ASP A 99 -2.00 6.67 -3.95
CA ASP A 99 -1.49 6.18 -2.68
C ASP A 99 -2.19 4.87 -2.25
N ALA A 100 -1.46 3.78 -2.37
CA ALA A 100 -1.81 2.46 -1.87
C ALA A 100 -0.95 2.06 -0.65
N SER A 101 -0.34 3.03 0.05
CA SER A 101 0.47 2.74 1.24
C SER A 101 -0.40 2.16 2.36
N GLY A 102 0.02 1.03 2.92
CA GLY A 102 -0.75 0.32 3.96
C GLY A 102 -2.10 -0.22 3.49
N ALA A 103 -2.36 -0.29 2.17
CA ALA A 103 -3.61 -0.82 1.64
C ALA A 103 -3.64 -2.36 1.56
N GLY A 104 -2.50 -3.03 1.73
CA GLY A 104 -2.38 -4.49 1.76
C GLY A 104 -2.85 -5.12 3.06
N TYR A 105 -2.31 -6.28 3.39
CA TYR A 105 -2.75 -7.05 4.56
C TYR A 105 -2.50 -6.32 5.89
N GLY A 106 -3.38 -6.56 6.86
CA GLY A 106 -3.33 -5.99 8.19
C GLY A 106 -2.20 -6.56 9.06
N GLY A 107 -1.79 -5.81 10.07
CA GLY A 107 -0.80 -6.23 11.06
C GLY A 107 -1.39 -7.10 12.17
N GLY A 108 -0.50 -7.84 12.85
CA GLY A 108 -0.84 -8.63 14.03
C GLY A 108 -0.95 -7.79 15.31
N GLY A 109 -1.76 -8.22 16.27
CA GLY A 109 -1.89 -7.54 17.57
C GLY A 109 -0.68 -7.77 18.48
N GLY A 110 -0.38 -6.83 19.38
CA GLY A 110 0.71 -6.99 20.35
C GLY A 110 0.39 -8.00 21.46
N GLY A 111 1.39 -8.67 22.02
CA GLY A 111 1.21 -9.58 23.15
C GLY A 111 0.96 -8.85 24.48
N GLY A 112 0.19 -9.43 25.40
CA GLY A 112 0.01 -8.87 26.74
C GLY A 112 1.21 -9.12 27.66
N GLY A 113 1.57 -8.19 28.53
CA GLY A 113 2.65 -8.35 29.50
C GLY A 113 2.31 -9.38 30.59
N GLY A 114 3.30 -10.06 31.14
CA GLY A 114 3.10 -10.94 32.30
C GLY A 114 2.97 -10.15 33.59
N SER A 115 2.31 -10.68 34.62
CA SER A 115 2.20 -9.98 35.90
C SER A 115 3.43 -10.20 36.79
N GLY A 116 3.62 -9.36 37.81
CA GLY A 116 4.55 -9.67 38.89
C GLY A 116 4.11 -10.87 39.73
N SER A 117 5.05 -11.53 40.40
CA SER A 117 4.77 -12.57 41.40
C SER A 117 4.33 -11.96 42.73
N GLU A 118 3.68 -12.79 43.54
CA GLU A 118 3.22 -12.38 44.88
C GLU A 118 4.36 -12.18 45.87
N ALA A 119 4.12 -11.23 46.79
CA ALA A 119 4.81 -11.19 48.07
C ALA A 119 4.43 -12.42 48.90
N ASP A 120 5.39 -13.06 49.57
CA ASP A 120 5.14 -14.20 50.46
C ASP A 120 4.44 -13.71 51.75
N ILE A 121 3.15 -13.43 51.64
CA ILE A 121 2.30 -13.05 52.77
C ILE A 121 1.33 -14.21 52.99
N GLU A 122 1.48 -14.88 54.14
CA GLU A 122 0.52 -15.89 54.61
C GLU A 122 -0.92 -15.34 54.46
N ASN A 123 -1.75 -16.05 53.67
CA ASN A 123 -3.17 -15.81 53.43
C ASN A 123 -3.59 -14.73 52.39
N ARG A 124 -2.80 -14.47 51.34
CA ARG A 124 -3.30 -13.70 50.16
C ARG A 124 -3.03 -14.45 48.85
N PRO A 125 -4.04 -14.89 48.06
CA PRO A 125 -3.83 -15.99 47.09
C PRO A 125 -3.92 -15.66 45.59
N ASP A 126 -3.99 -14.40 45.14
CA ASP A 126 -4.21 -14.15 43.70
C ASP A 126 -3.10 -13.32 43.04
N PRO A 127 -2.17 -13.99 42.33
CA PRO A 127 -1.20 -13.32 41.47
C PRO A 127 -1.92 -12.35 40.53
N GLY A 128 -1.33 -11.16 40.34
CA GLY A 128 -1.91 -10.15 39.45
C GLY A 128 -2.24 -10.74 38.06
N PRO A 129 -3.27 -10.23 37.36
CA PRO A 129 -3.56 -10.71 36.03
C PRO A 129 -2.45 -10.32 35.06
N GLY A 130 -2.13 -11.22 34.13
CA GLY A 130 -1.41 -10.85 32.92
C GLY A 130 -2.22 -9.88 32.09
N GLY A 131 -1.54 -9.06 31.29
CA GLY A 131 -2.16 -8.14 30.37
C GLY A 131 -2.87 -8.88 29.25
N SER A 132 -3.97 -8.30 28.75
CA SER A 132 -4.66 -8.84 27.58
C SER A 132 -3.83 -8.68 26.30
N GLY A 133 -3.90 -9.64 25.39
CA GLY A 133 -3.34 -9.50 24.05
C GLY A 133 -4.13 -8.48 23.22
N GLY A 134 -3.42 -7.72 22.38
CA GLY A 134 -4.02 -6.76 21.46
C GLY A 134 -4.69 -7.43 20.27
N ALA A 135 -5.74 -6.81 19.73
CA ALA A 135 -6.42 -7.31 18.55
C ALA A 135 -5.58 -7.13 17.27
N GLY A 136 -5.59 -8.15 16.41
CA GLY A 136 -5.09 -8.05 15.03
C GLY A 136 -6.07 -7.29 14.12
N THR A 137 -5.67 -7.08 12.86
CA THR A 137 -6.52 -6.47 11.81
C THR A 137 -6.72 -7.42 10.64
N ALA A 138 -7.38 -6.99 9.56
CA ALA A 138 -7.71 -7.82 8.40
C ALA A 138 -6.57 -8.74 7.93
N GLY A 139 -6.72 -10.05 8.18
CA GLY A 139 -5.75 -11.09 7.86
C GLY A 139 -4.68 -11.36 8.94
N GLY A 140 -4.45 -10.44 9.88
CA GLY A 140 -3.54 -10.60 11.00
C GLY A 140 -4.20 -11.20 12.25
N SER A 141 -3.40 -11.91 13.05
CA SER A 141 -3.87 -12.56 14.28
C SER A 141 -3.79 -11.63 15.48
N SER A 142 -4.64 -11.85 16.47
CA SER A 142 -4.51 -11.20 17.79
C SER A 142 -3.28 -11.71 18.53
N GLY A 143 -2.70 -10.86 19.38
CA GLY A 143 -1.68 -11.28 20.34
C GLY A 143 -2.28 -12.14 21.45
N SER A 144 -1.43 -12.94 22.08
CA SER A 144 -1.79 -13.73 23.26
C SER A 144 -1.71 -12.87 24.52
N SER A 145 -2.56 -13.16 25.50
CA SER A 145 -2.46 -12.56 26.83
C SER A 145 -1.19 -13.02 27.55
N GLY A 146 -0.68 -12.19 28.44
CA GLY A 146 0.37 -12.58 29.36
C GLY A 146 -0.16 -13.51 30.46
N ASN A 147 0.75 -14.24 31.07
CA ASN A 147 0.43 -15.14 32.18
C ASN A 147 0.46 -14.38 33.51
N PRO A 148 -0.36 -14.80 34.49
CA PRO A 148 -0.15 -14.46 35.88
C PRO A 148 1.21 -14.97 36.38
N GLY A 149 1.75 -14.29 37.39
CA GLY A 149 2.90 -14.76 38.17
C GLY A 149 2.52 -15.89 39.12
N THR A 150 3.49 -16.40 39.87
CA THR A 150 3.22 -17.43 40.87
C THR A 150 2.82 -16.83 42.21
N SER A 151 2.06 -17.60 42.99
CA SER A 151 1.94 -17.39 44.44
C SER A 151 3.26 -17.77 45.12
N SER A 152 3.62 -17.09 46.22
CA SER A 152 4.78 -17.40 47.08
C SER A 152 6.17 -17.22 46.45
N ALA A 153 6.75 -16.01 46.56
CA ALA A 153 8.17 -15.67 46.27
C ALA A 153 8.80 -16.34 45.02
N GLY A 154 8.00 -16.60 43.98
CA GLY A 154 8.41 -17.32 42.78
C GLY A 154 8.58 -16.39 41.57
N PRO A 155 8.74 -16.95 40.36
CA PRO A 155 8.94 -16.16 39.16
C PRO A 155 7.70 -15.32 38.81
N GLY A 156 7.93 -14.17 38.19
CA GLY A 156 6.87 -13.39 37.55
C GLY A 156 6.28 -14.14 36.36
N GLY A 157 5.11 -13.68 35.91
CA GLY A 157 4.41 -14.24 34.77
C GLY A 157 5.14 -13.97 33.46
N ALA A 158 5.10 -14.93 32.53
CA ALA A 158 5.62 -14.74 31.19
C ALA A 158 4.72 -13.79 30.39
N GLY A 159 5.32 -12.94 29.55
CA GLY A 159 4.56 -12.14 28.60
C GLY A 159 4.01 -12.99 27.44
N GLY A 160 2.85 -12.62 26.93
CA GLY A 160 2.20 -13.26 25.80
C GLY A 160 2.90 -12.97 24.48
N ALA A 161 2.84 -13.93 23.55
CA ALA A 161 3.36 -13.74 22.20
C ALA A 161 2.54 -12.70 21.42
N GLY A 162 3.19 -11.95 20.53
CA GLY A 162 2.50 -11.13 19.55
C GLY A 162 1.76 -11.99 18.51
N GLY A 163 0.77 -11.39 17.85
CA GLY A 163 0.04 -12.01 16.75
C GLY A 163 0.84 -11.93 15.44
N SER A 164 0.65 -12.90 14.55
CA SER A 164 1.20 -12.84 13.20
C SER A 164 0.54 -11.74 12.36
N GLY A 165 1.31 -11.13 11.47
CA GLY A 165 0.77 -10.25 10.42
C GLY A 165 -0.04 -11.05 9.39
N GLY A 166 -0.89 -10.35 8.64
CA GLY A 166 -1.72 -10.97 7.61
C GLY A 166 -1.00 -11.18 6.28
N GLY A 167 -1.56 -12.09 5.48
CA GLY A 167 -1.00 -12.50 4.19
C GLY A 167 -0.13 -13.76 4.29
N LEU A 168 0.16 -14.37 3.14
CA LEU A 168 0.94 -15.62 3.07
C LEU A 168 2.34 -15.48 3.67
N TYR A 169 2.90 -14.27 3.64
CA TYR A 169 4.22 -13.95 4.17
C TYR A 169 4.13 -12.94 5.32
N GLY A 170 3.06 -13.01 6.11
CA GLY A 170 2.86 -12.21 7.31
C GLY A 170 4.02 -12.33 8.28
N GLY A 171 4.40 -11.21 8.90
CA GLY A 171 5.47 -11.19 9.90
C GLY A 171 5.11 -12.06 11.10
N SER A 172 6.08 -12.81 11.63
CA SER A 172 5.88 -13.61 12.84
C SER A 172 5.62 -12.73 14.05
N GLY A 173 4.75 -13.16 14.96
CA GLY A 173 4.63 -12.53 16.27
C GLY A 173 5.92 -12.69 17.09
N GLY A 174 6.29 -11.67 17.84
CA GLY A 174 7.40 -11.74 18.78
C GLY A 174 7.07 -12.64 19.97
N GLY A 175 8.04 -13.44 20.44
CA GLY A 175 7.95 -14.10 21.75
C GLY A 175 7.99 -13.07 22.89
N SER A 176 7.96 -13.52 24.15
CA SER A 176 7.95 -12.62 25.31
C SER A 176 9.08 -11.58 25.27
N GLY A 177 8.73 -10.29 25.29
CA GLY A 177 9.64 -9.13 25.14
C GLY A 177 10.28 -8.98 23.75
N GLY A 178 10.02 -9.91 22.83
CA GLY A 178 10.60 -9.96 21.49
C GLY A 178 9.88 -9.05 20.50
N LEU A 179 10.64 -8.55 19.53
CA LEU A 179 10.12 -7.74 18.42
C LEU A 179 9.23 -8.57 17.49
N GLY A 180 8.23 -7.92 16.89
CA GLY A 180 7.46 -8.48 15.80
C GLY A 180 8.28 -8.56 14.52
N GLY A 181 8.13 -9.65 13.77
CA GLY A 181 8.76 -9.83 12.47
C GLY A 181 8.18 -8.89 11.42
N ILE A 182 9.00 -8.46 10.46
CA ILE A 182 8.53 -7.69 9.31
C ILE A 182 7.69 -8.56 8.36
N GLY A 183 6.72 -7.96 7.68
CA GLY A 183 5.98 -8.63 6.61
C GLY A 183 6.87 -8.87 5.38
N GLY A 184 6.53 -9.88 4.59
CA GLY A 184 7.13 -10.20 3.29
C GLY A 184 6.22 -9.93 2.08
N TYR A 185 6.82 -9.82 0.89
CA TYR A 185 6.10 -9.59 -0.37
C TYR A 185 5.83 -10.90 -1.13
N ALA A 186 6.86 -11.65 -1.50
CA ALA A 186 6.74 -12.96 -2.14
C ALA A 186 7.58 -14.06 -1.43
N VAL A 187 8.26 -13.72 -0.35
CA VAL A 187 8.89 -14.66 0.58
C VAL A 187 8.78 -14.09 2.00
N SER A 188 8.86 -14.94 3.02
CA SER A 188 8.85 -14.50 4.42
C SER A 188 9.91 -13.42 4.65
N GLN A 189 9.49 -12.29 5.23
CA GLN A 189 10.34 -11.13 5.55
C GLN A 189 11.12 -10.53 4.35
N GLY A 190 10.74 -10.82 3.11
CA GLY A 190 11.52 -10.41 1.94
C GLY A 190 10.73 -10.19 0.65
N GLN A 191 11.39 -9.61 -0.35
CA GLN A 191 10.86 -9.29 -1.68
C GLN A 191 10.49 -10.58 -2.42
N GLY A 192 11.46 -11.49 -2.64
CA GLY A 192 11.24 -12.88 -3.13
C GLY A 192 10.70 -13.04 -4.55
N ASP A 193 10.13 -12.01 -5.17
CA ASP A 193 9.48 -12.13 -6.48
C ASP A 193 10.52 -12.30 -7.60
N SER A 194 10.42 -13.41 -8.33
CA SER A 194 11.23 -13.73 -9.51
C SER A 194 10.40 -13.75 -10.80
N SER A 195 9.09 -13.53 -10.71
CA SER A 195 8.19 -13.65 -11.85
C SER A 195 8.45 -12.57 -12.89
N ILE A 196 8.27 -12.95 -14.15
CA ILE A 196 8.44 -12.11 -15.33
C ILE A 196 7.13 -11.84 -16.06
N ASP A 197 6.04 -12.40 -15.55
CA ASP A 197 4.68 -12.18 -16.03
C ASP A 197 4.04 -10.96 -15.35
N GLU A 198 2.75 -10.75 -15.57
CA GLU A 198 1.99 -9.62 -15.03
C GLU A 198 1.46 -9.84 -13.61
N SER A 199 1.86 -10.92 -12.93
CA SER A 199 1.44 -11.17 -11.55
C SER A 199 1.99 -10.09 -10.59
N LEU A 200 1.22 -9.74 -9.57
CA LEU A 200 1.66 -8.88 -8.46
C LEU A 200 1.00 -9.39 -7.19
N ASN A 201 1.62 -9.10 -6.05
CA ASN A 201 1.05 -9.38 -4.73
C ASN A 201 0.67 -8.07 -4.03
N ILE A 202 -0.29 -8.14 -3.10
CA ILE A 202 -0.38 -7.14 -2.05
C ILE A 202 0.65 -7.49 -0.96
N GLY A 203 1.24 -6.48 -0.33
CA GLY A 203 2.21 -6.66 0.74
C GLY A 203 1.58 -7.28 1.99
N SER A 204 2.33 -8.18 2.64
CA SER A 204 1.92 -8.78 3.91
C SER A 204 2.11 -7.80 5.09
N GLY A 205 1.30 -7.96 6.13
CA GLY A 205 1.42 -7.18 7.36
C GLY A 205 2.59 -7.65 8.23
N GLY A 206 3.07 -6.77 9.11
CA GLY A 206 4.05 -7.11 10.15
C GLY A 206 3.40 -7.83 11.34
N GLY A 207 4.19 -8.59 12.08
CA GLY A 207 3.77 -9.24 13.32
C GLY A 207 3.77 -8.27 14.51
N GLY A 208 2.97 -8.54 15.53
CA GLY A 208 3.02 -7.82 16.79
C GLY A 208 4.25 -8.21 17.61
N GLY A 209 4.79 -7.28 18.41
CA GLY A 209 5.77 -7.60 19.44
C GLY A 209 5.13 -8.36 20.60
N GLY A 210 5.91 -9.19 21.29
CA GLY A 210 5.43 -9.89 22.48
C GLY A 210 5.46 -9.01 23.72
N GLY A 211 4.61 -9.33 24.69
CA GLY A 211 4.61 -8.66 25.99
C GLY A 211 5.85 -9.03 26.80
N GLY A 212 6.33 -8.11 27.63
CA GLY A 212 7.42 -8.34 28.56
C GLY A 212 7.01 -9.27 29.70
N ASN A 213 8.00 -9.89 30.33
CA ASN A 213 7.80 -10.72 31.51
C ASN A 213 7.60 -9.83 32.73
N GLY A 214 6.72 -10.24 33.65
CA GLY A 214 6.72 -9.67 34.98
C GLY A 214 7.91 -10.19 35.79
N GLN A 215 8.18 -9.53 36.90
CA GLN A 215 9.27 -9.92 37.80
C GLN A 215 8.79 -10.71 39.01
N GLY A 216 9.68 -11.59 39.47
CA GLY A 216 9.54 -12.31 40.73
C GLY A 216 9.94 -11.44 41.93
N ASN A 217 9.48 -11.83 43.11
CA ASN A 217 9.87 -11.23 44.38
C ASN A 217 11.25 -11.76 44.81
N GLN A 218 12.26 -10.88 44.88
CA GLN A 218 13.61 -11.20 45.35
C GLN A 218 13.63 -11.05 46.87
N GLY A 219 13.34 -12.16 47.57
CA GLY A 219 13.05 -12.24 49.00
C GLY A 219 13.93 -11.40 49.92
N CYS A 220 13.27 -10.48 50.62
CA CYS A 220 13.62 -9.99 51.97
C CYS A 220 12.57 -9.02 52.52
N CYS A 221 11.70 -8.47 51.66
CA CYS A 221 10.82 -7.37 52.07
C CYS A 221 9.31 -7.54 51.76
N ASN A 222 8.83 -8.75 51.44
CA ASN A 222 7.39 -9.01 51.18
C ASN A 222 6.73 -8.00 50.20
N HIS A 223 7.40 -7.67 49.09
CA HIS A 223 6.86 -6.76 48.08
C HIS A 223 6.43 -7.51 46.81
N GLY A 224 5.36 -7.02 46.19
CA GLY A 224 4.90 -7.54 44.91
C GLY A 224 5.87 -7.19 43.77
N GLY A 225 6.07 -8.12 42.85
CA GLY A 225 6.87 -7.89 41.64
C GLY A 225 6.21 -6.90 40.68
N GLY A 226 7.01 -6.26 39.82
CA GLY A 226 6.51 -5.39 38.75
C GLY A 226 5.97 -6.18 37.56
N GLY A 227 4.89 -5.71 36.94
CA GLY A 227 4.34 -6.32 35.72
C GLY A 227 5.17 -6.00 34.48
N GLY A 228 5.19 -6.90 33.50
CA GLY A 228 5.79 -6.65 32.19
C GLY A 228 4.94 -5.72 31.33
N GLY A 229 5.56 -4.98 30.42
CA GLY A 229 4.86 -4.11 29.47
C GLY A 229 4.21 -4.90 28.33
N GLY A 230 3.12 -4.40 27.76
CA GLY A 230 2.51 -5.01 26.57
C GLY A 230 3.36 -4.80 25.31
N GLY A 231 3.26 -5.69 24.33
CA GLY A 231 3.91 -5.55 23.04
C GLY A 231 3.16 -4.59 22.10
N GLY A 232 3.87 -3.97 21.16
CA GLY A 232 3.29 -3.13 20.11
C GLY A 232 2.69 -3.96 18.96
N ALA A 233 1.69 -3.41 18.27
CA ALA A 233 1.06 -4.06 17.13
C ALA A 233 1.93 -4.02 15.87
N GLY A 234 1.83 -5.03 15.01
CA GLY A 234 2.41 -5.03 13.69
C GLY A 234 1.71 -4.06 12.73
N ASN A 235 2.38 -3.68 11.65
CA ASN A 235 1.91 -2.66 10.71
C ASN A 235 1.35 -3.25 9.40
N TYR A 236 0.62 -2.41 8.65
CA TYR A 236 -0.01 -2.80 7.38
C TYR A 236 0.99 -2.91 6.23
N GLY A 237 0.78 -3.90 5.35
CA GLY A 237 1.48 -4.02 4.08
C GLY A 237 0.92 -3.08 3.00
N GLY A 238 1.67 -2.84 1.92
CA GLY A 238 1.24 -1.99 0.80
C GLY A 238 0.27 -2.69 -0.15
N GLY A 239 -0.62 -1.93 -0.79
CA GLY A 239 -1.50 -2.45 -1.85
C GLY A 239 -0.78 -2.57 -3.19
N TYR A 240 -1.49 -2.95 -4.25
CA TYR A 240 -0.93 -2.90 -5.61
C TYR A 240 -1.76 -2.08 -6.59
N VAL A 241 -1.09 -1.59 -7.64
CA VAL A 241 -1.69 -0.81 -8.72
C VAL A 241 -1.30 -1.42 -10.06
N LYS A 242 -2.28 -1.76 -10.91
CA LYS A 242 -2.05 -2.16 -12.31
C LYS A 242 -2.65 -1.14 -13.25
N LEU A 243 -1.83 -0.63 -14.16
CA LEU A 243 -2.20 0.36 -15.17
C LEU A 243 -1.93 -0.22 -16.56
N TYR A 244 -3.00 -0.44 -17.31
CA TYR A 244 -2.99 -0.92 -18.68
C TYR A 244 -3.47 0.20 -19.60
N ALA A 245 -2.57 0.74 -20.41
CA ALA A 245 -2.92 1.67 -21.49
C ALA A 245 -2.77 0.97 -22.85
N THR A 246 -3.65 1.29 -23.80
CA THR A 246 -3.49 0.79 -25.18
C THR A 246 -2.43 1.58 -25.93
N ASN A 247 -2.34 2.90 -25.67
CA ASN A 247 -1.44 3.82 -26.35
C ASN A 247 -0.38 4.34 -25.36
N ASN A 248 -0.67 5.44 -24.68
CA ASN A 248 0.30 6.13 -23.83
C ASN A 248 0.00 5.93 -22.34
N LEU A 249 1.04 5.62 -21.56
CA LEU A 249 1.01 5.65 -20.10
C LEU A 249 2.09 6.60 -19.61
N VAL A 250 1.65 7.69 -18.98
CA VAL A 250 2.53 8.72 -18.42
C VAL A 250 2.35 8.80 -16.91
N VAL A 251 3.46 8.70 -16.18
CA VAL A 251 3.54 8.93 -14.73
C VAL A 251 4.52 10.07 -14.49
N SER A 252 4.00 11.29 -14.36
CA SER A 252 4.77 12.48 -13.96
C SER A 252 4.62 12.83 -12.48
N GLY A 253 3.59 12.28 -11.83
CA GLY A 253 3.33 12.41 -10.40
C GLY A 253 3.95 11.27 -9.57
N ILE A 254 3.18 10.74 -8.63
CA ILE A 254 3.68 9.76 -7.65
C ILE A 254 2.76 8.53 -7.57
N ILE A 255 3.36 7.34 -7.50
CA ILE A 255 2.65 6.12 -7.12
C ILE A 255 3.32 5.52 -5.89
N TYR A 256 2.55 5.41 -4.80
CA TYR A 256 2.98 4.77 -3.56
C TYR A 256 2.27 3.43 -3.38
N THR A 257 3.03 2.37 -3.12
CA THR A 257 2.50 1.07 -2.72
C THR A 257 3.24 0.55 -1.49
N LYS A 258 3.59 1.43 -0.56
CA LYS A 258 4.52 1.11 0.51
C LYS A 258 3.90 0.34 1.66
N GLY A 259 4.70 -0.45 2.34
CA GLY A 259 4.37 -0.90 3.69
C GLY A 259 4.48 0.26 4.69
N ILE A 260 3.79 0.14 5.83
CA ILE A 260 3.89 1.11 6.93
C ILE A 260 4.75 0.54 8.07
N SER A 261 5.42 1.42 8.84
CA SER A 261 6.29 1.04 9.96
C SER A 261 5.90 1.60 11.33
N SER A 262 4.95 2.53 11.39
CA SER A 262 4.55 3.19 12.64
C SER A 262 3.18 3.85 12.50
N SER A 263 2.13 3.03 12.42
CA SER A 263 0.75 3.51 12.38
C SER A 263 -0.21 2.68 13.21
N THR A 264 0.32 1.78 14.04
CA THR A 264 -0.48 0.81 14.80
C THR A 264 -0.26 0.93 16.31
N GLY A 265 -1.12 0.30 17.12
CA GLY A 265 -1.16 0.49 18.56
C GLY A 265 0.12 0.17 19.30
N SER A 266 0.46 1.00 20.28
CA SER A 266 1.53 0.70 21.24
C SER A 266 0.98 -0.15 22.40
N GLY A 267 1.84 -1.01 22.95
CA GLY A 267 1.54 -1.72 24.18
C GLY A 267 1.46 -0.76 25.38
N SER A 268 0.63 -1.11 26.34
CA SER A 268 0.51 -0.37 27.61
C SER A 268 1.64 -0.75 28.56
N ASN A 269 2.00 0.16 29.47
CA ASN A 269 3.00 -0.12 30.50
C ASN A 269 2.49 -1.17 31.50
N GLY A 270 3.40 -1.95 32.04
CA GLY A 270 3.14 -2.81 33.19
C GLY A 270 2.89 -2.00 34.45
N GLY A 271 2.03 -2.49 35.34
CA GLY A 271 1.76 -1.86 36.61
C GLY A 271 2.91 -2.07 37.61
N CYS A 272 3.07 -1.13 38.53
CA CYS A 272 4.02 -1.26 39.64
C CYS A 272 3.47 -2.20 40.72
N GLY A 273 4.36 -2.93 41.39
CA GLY A 273 4.00 -3.64 42.63
C GLY A 273 3.86 -2.68 43.81
N CYS A 274 2.98 -2.99 44.77
CA CYS A 274 2.76 -2.14 45.95
C CYS A 274 3.92 -2.20 46.96
N GLN A 275 4.12 -1.09 47.70
CA GLN A 275 5.27 -0.84 48.59
C GLN A 275 4.97 -0.97 50.08
N ASP A 276 3.69 -0.98 50.48
CA ASP A 276 3.34 -0.85 51.90
C ASP A 276 2.69 -2.12 52.48
N TRP A 277 3.10 -2.47 53.69
CA TRP A 277 2.47 -3.49 54.55
C TRP A 277 0.97 -3.21 54.78
N ASN A 278 0.56 -1.94 54.69
CA ASN A 278 -0.82 -1.48 54.83
C ASN A 278 -1.59 -1.41 53.51
N CYS A 279 -1.03 -1.91 52.40
CA CYS A 279 -1.79 -2.03 51.17
C CYS A 279 -2.92 -3.06 51.40
N PRO A 280 -4.20 -2.69 51.29
CA PRO A 280 -5.31 -3.57 51.65
C PRO A 280 -5.32 -4.89 50.85
N SER A 281 -4.59 -4.96 49.74
CA SER A 281 -4.56 -6.07 48.79
C SER A 281 -3.18 -6.67 48.47
N GLY A 282 -2.04 -6.13 48.93
CA GLY A 282 -0.72 -6.73 48.58
C GLY A 282 -0.49 -6.86 47.06
N SER A 283 -1.07 -5.96 46.27
CA SER A 283 -1.25 -6.12 44.83
C SER A 283 0.07 -6.10 44.06
N ASN A 284 0.31 -7.19 43.33
CA ASN A 284 1.38 -7.28 42.33
C ASN A 284 1.11 -6.34 41.17
N GLY A 285 2.18 -5.96 40.46
CA GLY A 285 2.06 -5.22 39.22
C GLY A 285 1.33 -6.03 38.14
N PRO A 286 0.14 -5.61 37.66
CA PRO A 286 -0.51 -6.28 36.53
C PRO A 286 0.31 -6.11 35.25
N GLY A 287 0.16 -7.06 34.34
CA GLY A 287 0.77 -6.94 33.01
C GLY A 287 0.12 -5.85 32.16
N GLY A 288 0.92 -5.15 31.36
CA GLY A 288 0.42 -4.16 30.41
C GLY A 288 -0.32 -4.81 29.24
N SER A 289 -1.44 -4.25 28.78
CA SER A 289 -2.16 -4.80 27.62
C SER A 289 -1.38 -4.58 26.31
N GLY A 290 -1.49 -5.53 25.38
CA GLY A 290 -0.89 -5.44 24.05
C GLY A 290 -1.57 -4.38 23.17
N GLY A 291 -0.80 -3.78 22.26
CA GLY A 291 -1.29 -2.76 21.34
C GLY A 291 -2.26 -3.36 20.29
N PRO A 292 -3.41 -2.71 20.01
CA PRO A 292 -4.30 -3.15 18.94
C PRO A 292 -3.86 -2.60 17.58
N ALA A 293 -3.85 -3.46 16.55
CA ALA A 293 -3.39 -3.10 15.19
C ALA A 293 -4.29 -2.08 14.47
N SER A 294 -5.51 -1.87 14.93
CA SER A 294 -6.47 -0.90 14.38
C SER A 294 -6.27 0.53 14.90
N SER A 295 -5.56 0.71 16.01
CA SER A 295 -5.33 2.04 16.60
C SER A 295 -4.16 2.76 15.95
N SER A 296 -4.13 4.09 15.97
CA SER A 296 -3.04 4.87 15.37
C SER A 296 -2.02 5.30 16.41
N SER A 297 -0.85 4.65 16.44
CA SER A 297 0.26 4.96 17.34
C SER A 297 1.60 4.58 16.72
N SER A 298 2.66 4.56 17.54
CA SER A 298 4.05 4.31 17.12
C SER A 298 4.43 2.82 17.09
N SER A 299 3.48 1.91 17.34
CA SER A 299 3.72 0.45 17.36
C SER A 299 4.77 -0.02 18.37
N LEU A 300 5.00 0.75 19.46
CA LEU A 300 6.03 0.47 20.45
C LEU A 300 5.55 -0.50 21.53
N GLY A 301 6.48 -1.26 22.12
CA GLY A 301 6.20 -1.95 23.36
C GLY A 301 6.08 -1.00 24.54
N GLY A 302 5.24 -1.35 25.51
CA GLY A 302 5.13 -0.65 26.79
C GLY A 302 6.31 -0.96 27.70
N SER A 303 6.62 -0.04 28.59
CA SER A 303 7.62 -0.21 29.64
C SER A 303 7.16 -1.25 30.66
N GLY A 304 8.10 -1.97 31.28
CA GLY A 304 7.79 -2.75 32.48
C GLY A 304 7.52 -1.87 33.68
N GLY A 305 6.72 -2.38 34.62
CA GLY A 305 6.45 -1.75 35.90
C GLY A 305 7.55 -2.04 36.91
N ASN A 306 7.73 -1.13 37.87
CA ASN A 306 8.73 -1.29 38.93
C ASN A 306 8.20 -2.21 40.05
N ALA A 307 9.09 -3.04 40.62
CA ALA A 307 8.83 -3.63 41.94
C ALA A 307 8.88 -2.55 43.04
N GLY A 308 8.24 -2.81 44.18
CA GLY A 308 8.17 -1.87 45.30
C GLY A 308 9.54 -1.36 45.79
N ALA A 309 9.64 -0.07 46.14
CA ALA A 309 10.86 0.72 46.38
C ALA A 309 11.69 0.29 47.59
N CYS A 310 12.50 -0.76 47.41
CA CYS A 310 13.65 -1.02 48.26
C CYS A 310 14.88 -1.30 47.38
N ASN A 311 15.39 -0.31 46.64
CA ASN A 311 16.72 -0.30 45.99
C ASN A 311 17.20 -1.65 45.40
N GLY A 312 16.27 -2.43 44.86
CA GLY A 312 16.48 -3.79 44.41
C GLY A 312 16.16 -3.90 42.92
N PRO A 313 16.94 -4.67 42.15
CA PRO A 313 16.69 -4.87 40.72
C PRO A 313 15.47 -5.78 40.54
N GLY A 314 14.32 -5.23 40.14
CA GLY A 314 13.07 -6.01 40.09
C GLY A 314 11.98 -5.47 39.17
N SER A 315 12.30 -4.65 38.17
CA SER A 315 11.31 -4.19 37.19
C SER A 315 10.92 -5.32 36.23
N GLY A 316 9.63 -5.41 35.89
CA GLY A 316 9.20 -6.20 34.74
C GLY A 316 9.94 -5.77 33.47
N SER A 317 10.02 -6.63 32.47
CA SER A 317 10.66 -6.28 31.21
C SER A 317 9.69 -5.50 30.31
N ALA A 318 10.25 -4.70 29.40
CA ALA A 318 9.47 -4.03 28.38
C ALA A 318 8.90 -5.05 27.37
N GLY A 319 7.78 -4.69 26.74
CA GLY A 319 7.29 -5.38 25.56
C GLY A 319 8.13 -5.06 24.32
N GLY A 320 8.06 -5.92 23.31
CA GLY A 320 8.68 -5.67 22.01
C GLY A 320 7.82 -4.76 21.12
N SER A 321 8.46 -4.03 20.21
CA SER A 321 7.76 -3.26 19.16
C SER A 321 7.22 -4.19 18.07
N GLY A 322 6.17 -3.75 17.38
CA GLY A 322 5.64 -4.46 16.23
C GLY A 322 6.48 -4.30 14.96
N GLY A 323 6.36 -5.26 14.06
CA GLY A 323 7.07 -5.28 12.79
C GLY A 323 6.46 -4.36 11.72
N ALA A 324 7.29 -3.92 10.79
CA ALA A 324 6.87 -3.18 9.60
C ALA A 324 6.13 -4.08 8.60
N GLY A 325 5.20 -3.51 7.83
CA GLY A 325 4.58 -4.21 6.69
C GLY A 325 5.48 -4.22 5.46
N ALA A 326 5.26 -5.19 4.57
CA ALA A 326 5.93 -5.25 3.26
C ALA A 326 5.38 -4.21 2.29
N GLY A 327 6.17 -3.86 1.28
CA GLY A 327 5.67 -3.11 0.12
C GLY A 327 4.74 -3.96 -0.74
N GLY A 328 4.00 -3.32 -1.65
CA GLY A 328 3.13 -3.95 -2.63
C GLY A 328 3.55 -3.62 -4.07
N GLY A 329 2.85 -4.16 -5.06
CA GLY A 329 3.30 -4.12 -6.46
C GLY A 329 2.82 -2.93 -7.30
N VAL A 330 3.57 -2.56 -8.34
CA VAL A 330 3.10 -1.67 -9.41
C VAL A 330 3.34 -2.35 -10.76
N LEU A 331 2.34 -2.34 -11.64
CA LEU A 331 2.49 -2.80 -13.02
C LEU A 331 2.05 -1.71 -13.97
N LEU A 332 2.95 -1.36 -14.89
CA LEU A 332 2.70 -0.45 -16.00
C LEU A 332 2.78 -1.25 -17.30
N LYS A 333 1.74 -1.19 -18.11
CA LYS A 333 1.74 -1.83 -19.43
C LYS A 333 1.11 -0.92 -20.47
N ALA A 334 1.88 -0.55 -21.49
CA ALA A 334 1.40 0.33 -22.56
C ALA A 334 2.16 0.15 -23.87
N TYR A 335 1.72 0.81 -24.93
CA TYR A 335 2.53 0.90 -26.14
C TYR A 335 3.80 1.72 -25.85
N ASP A 336 3.62 2.90 -25.26
CA ASP A 336 4.69 3.77 -24.75
C ASP A 336 4.50 4.02 -23.25
N VAL A 337 5.58 3.84 -22.48
CA VAL A 337 5.61 4.10 -21.03
C VAL A 337 6.59 5.22 -20.73
N THR A 338 6.10 6.34 -20.21
CA THR A 338 6.96 7.44 -19.74
C THR A 338 6.79 7.63 -18.25
N VAL A 339 7.87 7.44 -17.49
CA VAL A 339 7.90 7.82 -16.08
C VAL A 339 8.91 8.95 -15.89
N SER A 340 8.43 10.12 -15.50
CA SER A 340 9.26 11.24 -15.05
C SER A 340 9.09 11.55 -13.57
N GLY A 341 8.06 10.97 -12.95
CA GLY A 341 7.76 11.08 -11.53
C GLY A 341 8.45 10.03 -10.66
N THR A 342 7.81 9.70 -9.53
CA THR A 342 8.32 8.74 -8.53
C THR A 342 7.42 7.53 -8.39
N ILE A 343 8.01 6.34 -8.32
CA ILE A 343 7.32 5.10 -7.90
C ILE A 343 8.05 4.55 -6.69
N ASP A 344 7.33 4.36 -5.58
CA ASP A 344 7.90 3.83 -4.34
C ASP A 344 7.08 2.66 -3.81
N THR A 345 7.69 1.48 -3.90
CA THR A 345 7.12 0.19 -3.50
C THR A 345 7.85 -0.42 -2.31
N ARG A 346 8.65 0.36 -1.56
CA ARG A 346 9.42 -0.17 -0.40
C ARG A 346 8.50 -0.65 0.73
N GLY A 347 9.02 -1.53 1.58
CA GLY A 347 8.39 -1.85 2.86
C GLY A 347 8.43 -0.68 3.83
N GLY A 348 7.79 -0.87 5.00
CA GLY A 348 7.79 0.11 6.07
C GLY A 348 9.21 0.51 6.49
N GLY A 349 9.39 1.76 6.90
CA GLY A 349 10.71 2.29 7.24
C GLY A 349 11.63 2.47 6.03
N ASN A 350 11.08 2.53 4.81
CA ASN A 350 11.84 2.62 3.57
C ASN A 350 12.73 1.40 3.28
N ASN A 351 12.34 0.21 3.75
CA ASN A 351 13.13 -1.00 3.58
C ASN A 351 12.92 -1.61 2.18
N GLN A 352 14.01 -1.78 1.42
CA GLN A 352 13.96 -2.43 0.11
C GLN A 352 13.91 -3.96 0.21
N ALA A 353 14.44 -4.54 1.29
CA ALA A 353 14.54 -5.99 1.43
C ALA A 353 13.18 -6.68 1.45
N ASN A 354 12.16 -6.03 2.02
CA ASN A 354 10.75 -6.46 1.99
C ASN A 354 9.86 -5.52 1.16
N GLY A 355 10.45 -4.80 0.20
CA GLY A 355 9.69 -4.03 -0.77
C GLY A 355 8.88 -4.93 -1.71
N GLY A 356 7.97 -4.32 -2.46
CA GLY A 356 7.27 -4.96 -3.57
C GLY A 356 8.01 -4.77 -4.90
N THR A 357 7.37 -5.24 -5.97
CA THR A 357 7.92 -5.20 -7.33
C THR A 357 7.26 -4.14 -8.20
N LEU A 358 8.07 -3.42 -8.97
CA LEU A 358 7.65 -2.64 -10.14
C LEU A 358 7.87 -3.46 -11.41
N LYS A 359 6.81 -3.68 -12.20
CA LYS A 359 6.86 -4.36 -13.50
C LYS A 359 6.45 -3.41 -14.62
N ILE A 360 7.25 -3.35 -15.67
CA ILE A 360 7.03 -2.43 -16.80
C ILE A 360 7.06 -3.22 -18.10
N PHE A 361 5.95 -3.20 -18.81
CA PHE A 361 5.81 -3.81 -20.11
C PHE A 361 5.53 -2.71 -21.14
N TYR A 362 6.34 -2.63 -22.20
CA TYR A 362 6.20 -1.60 -23.23
C TYR A 362 6.30 -2.20 -24.65
N ASN A 363 5.68 -1.61 -25.68
CA ASN A 363 5.90 -2.05 -27.06
C ASN A 363 7.08 -1.33 -27.70
N CYS A 364 7.05 0.00 -27.66
CA CYS A 364 8.00 0.86 -28.37
C CYS A 364 8.97 1.52 -27.40
N ASP A 365 8.50 2.55 -26.70
CA ASP A 365 9.36 3.37 -25.89
C ASP A 365 9.10 3.19 -24.40
N TYR A 366 10.21 3.21 -23.65
CA TYR A 366 10.19 3.25 -22.20
C TYR A 366 11.21 4.26 -21.68
N THR A 367 10.71 5.27 -20.97
CA THR A 367 11.53 6.25 -20.24
C THR A 367 11.41 6.02 -18.74
N SER A 368 12.54 5.83 -18.07
CA SER A 368 12.60 5.57 -16.63
C SER A 368 12.60 6.85 -15.78
N GLY A 369 11.90 6.80 -14.64
CA GLY A 369 11.90 7.86 -13.63
C GLY A 369 12.63 7.47 -12.34
N SER A 370 12.19 8.03 -11.21
CA SER A 370 12.76 7.71 -9.89
C SER A 370 12.06 6.52 -9.27
N TYR A 371 12.81 5.43 -9.04
CA TYR A 371 12.27 4.20 -8.47
C TYR A 371 12.87 3.87 -7.12
N TYR A 372 11.99 3.61 -6.16
CA TYR A 372 12.35 3.08 -4.85
C TYR A 372 11.60 1.78 -4.64
N THR A 373 12.21 0.66 -5.01
CA THR A 373 11.50 -0.62 -5.10
C THR A 373 12.32 -1.75 -4.49
N GLY A 374 11.67 -2.84 -4.08
CA GLY A 374 12.41 -4.06 -3.75
C GLY A 374 12.96 -4.75 -5.01
N ARG A 375 12.18 -4.74 -6.10
CA ARG A 375 12.61 -5.22 -7.42
C ARG A 375 11.98 -4.38 -8.53
N THR A 376 12.73 -4.18 -9.60
CA THR A 376 12.21 -3.65 -10.87
C THR A 376 12.42 -4.69 -11.96
N TYR A 377 11.39 -4.94 -12.76
CA TYR A 377 11.46 -5.74 -13.98
C TYR A 377 10.87 -4.94 -15.13
N SER A 378 11.58 -4.91 -16.25
CA SER A 378 11.09 -4.28 -17.48
C SER A 378 11.34 -5.18 -18.67
N ALA A 379 10.36 -5.32 -19.55
CA ALA A 379 10.51 -6.05 -20.78
C ALA A 379 9.63 -5.47 -21.89
N PRO A 380 10.11 -5.47 -23.14
CA PRO A 380 9.23 -5.19 -24.26
C PRO A 380 8.18 -6.31 -24.42
N PHE A 381 6.98 -5.97 -24.88
CA PHE A 381 5.97 -6.94 -25.29
C PHE A 381 5.42 -6.57 -26.67
N GLY A 382 5.15 -7.59 -27.49
CA GLY A 382 4.70 -7.37 -28.86
C GLY A 382 5.76 -6.69 -29.73
N ALA A 383 5.32 -6.12 -30.85
CA ALA A 383 6.20 -5.41 -31.77
C ALA A 383 6.00 -3.89 -31.63
N CYS A 384 7.11 -3.16 -31.70
CA CYS A 384 7.09 -1.72 -31.89
C CYS A 384 6.80 -1.40 -33.35
N TYR A 385 5.88 -0.48 -33.63
CA TYR A 385 5.60 0.03 -34.96
C TYR A 385 5.83 1.55 -35.05
N GLN A 386 6.34 2.02 -36.17
CA GLN A 386 6.64 3.43 -36.40
C GLN A 386 5.65 4.04 -37.39
N ASP A 387 5.14 5.25 -37.09
CA ASP A 387 4.51 6.10 -38.09
C ASP A 387 5.63 6.82 -38.87
N ILE A 388 5.97 6.28 -40.03
CA ILE A 388 6.93 6.91 -40.95
C ILE A 388 6.28 7.99 -41.81
N GLY A 389 5.09 8.49 -41.44
CA GLY A 389 4.31 9.45 -42.21
C GLY A 389 3.67 8.87 -43.47
N LEU A 390 3.63 7.53 -43.60
CA LEU A 390 2.98 6.88 -44.73
C LEU A 390 1.46 6.93 -44.54
N LYS A 391 0.79 7.72 -45.37
CA LYS A 391 -0.67 7.88 -45.36
C LYS A 391 -1.25 7.38 -46.66
N ILE A 392 -2.30 6.56 -46.59
CA ILE A 392 -2.96 5.97 -47.76
C ILE A 392 -4.47 6.07 -47.59
N PHE A 393 -5.19 6.41 -48.67
CA PHE A 393 -6.64 6.32 -48.70
C PHE A 393 -7.07 4.85 -48.84
N ASP A 394 -7.74 4.31 -47.84
CA ASP A 394 -8.09 2.88 -47.82
C ASP A 394 -9.43 2.56 -48.51
N GLY A 395 -10.05 3.54 -49.16
CA GLY A 395 -11.40 3.42 -49.74
C GLY A 395 -12.49 3.95 -48.82
N THR A 396 -12.17 4.43 -47.62
CA THR A 396 -13.11 5.17 -46.76
C THR A 396 -12.48 6.41 -46.19
N GLN A 397 -11.24 6.33 -45.72
CA GLN A 397 -10.52 7.46 -45.17
C GLN A 397 -9.03 7.35 -45.45
N THR A 398 -8.32 8.46 -45.31
CA THR A 398 -6.86 8.43 -45.25
C THR A 398 -6.43 7.88 -43.89
N VAL A 399 -5.70 6.76 -43.90
CA VAL A 399 -5.15 6.12 -42.70
C VAL A 399 -3.63 6.24 -42.70
N LYS A 400 -3.02 6.32 -41.52
CA LYS A 400 -1.57 6.14 -41.36
C LYS A 400 -1.26 4.65 -41.32
N ILE A 401 -0.13 4.26 -41.90
CA ILE A 401 0.28 2.85 -41.98
C ILE A 401 1.50 2.62 -41.10
N ALA A 402 1.40 1.59 -40.26
CA ALA A 402 2.46 1.11 -39.40
C ALA A 402 3.65 0.59 -40.23
N ALA A 403 4.85 1.01 -39.87
CA ALA A 403 6.10 0.43 -40.33
C ALA A 403 6.82 -0.33 -39.20
N GLU A 404 7.67 -1.27 -39.55
CA GLU A 404 8.62 -1.89 -38.63
C GLU A 404 9.69 -0.87 -38.21
N PRO A 405 10.30 -1.02 -37.01
CA PRO A 405 11.36 -0.14 -36.56
C PRO A 405 12.56 -0.18 -37.51
N LEU A 406 13.29 0.93 -37.60
CA LEU A 406 14.50 1.00 -38.42
C LEU A 406 15.49 -0.12 -38.04
N GLY A 407 15.98 -0.85 -39.04
CA GLY A 407 16.84 -2.03 -38.84
C GLY A 407 16.09 -3.35 -38.71
N THR A 408 14.77 -3.32 -38.54
CA THR A 408 13.88 -4.49 -38.64
C THR A 408 13.23 -4.50 -40.02
N VAL A 409 13.46 -5.56 -40.80
CA VAL A 409 12.92 -5.68 -42.16
C VAL A 409 12.35 -7.09 -42.39
N THR A 410 11.48 -7.50 -41.47
CA THR A 410 10.80 -8.80 -41.51
C THR A 410 9.62 -8.81 -42.48
N SER A 411 9.02 -7.65 -42.77
CA SER A 411 7.92 -7.56 -43.72
C SER A 411 8.39 -7.77 -45.18
N PRO A 412 7.63 -8.53 -45.99
CA PRO A 412 7.88 -8.65 -47.42
C PRO A 412 7.52 -7.38 -48.19
N LEU A 413 6.67 -6.51 -47.65
CA LEU A 413 6.36 -5.22 -48.24
C LEU A 413 7.27 -4.16 -47.60
N ARG A 414 7.95 -3.36 -48.42
CA ARG A 414 8.97 -2.41 -47.95
C ARG A 414 8.80 -1.05 -48.61
N ILE A 415 9.27 -0.01 -47.93
CA ILE A 415 9.36 1.35 -48.47
C ILE A 415 10.71 1.96 -48.13
N ALA A 416 11.27 2.74 -49.04
CA ALA A 416 12.44 3.55 -48.78
C ALA A 416 12.03 4.99 -48.42
N LYS A 417 12.58 5.53 -47.33
CA LYS A 417 12.35 6.92 -46.91
C LYS A 417 13.64 7.47 -46.30
N ALA A 418 14.06 8.66 -46.77
CA ALA A 418 15.23 9.38 -46.24
C ALA A 418 16.50 8.52 -46.13
N GLY A 419 16.78 7.70 -47.15
CA GLY A 419 17.96 6.82 -47.19
C GLY A 419 17.85 5.54 -46.36
N ALA A 420 16.73 5.32 -45.65
CA ALA A 420 16.45 4.11 -44.89
C ALA A 420 15.38 3.25 -45.56
N ILE A 421 15.44 1.93 -45.34
CA ILE A 421 14.40 0.97 -45.76
C ILE A 421 13.62 0.54 -44.53
N TYR A 422 12.30 0.62 -44.62
CA TYR A 422 11.36 0.19 -43.60
C TYR A 422 10.51 -0.97 -44.13
N GLY A 423 10.24 -1.98 -43.29
CA GLY A 423 9.17 -2.94 -43.54
C GLY A 423 7.81 -2.29 -43.28
N ILE A 424 6.84 -2.49 -44.18
CA ILE A 424 5.45 -2.04 -43.98
C ILE A 424 4.68 -3.14 -43.30
N MET A 425 4.04 -2.87 -42.16
CA MET A 425 3.40 -3.93 -41.42
C MET A 425 2.15 -4.48 -42.11
N LEU A 426 2.12 -5.80 -42.17
CA LEU A 426 1.04 -6.60 -42.70
C LEU A 426 0.39 -7.41 -41.58
N VAL A 427 -0.94 -7.37 -41.51
CA VAL A 427 -1.75 -8.13 -40.55
C VAL A 427 -2.80 -8.94 -41.26
N ASP A 428 -3.46 -9.86 -40.55
CA ASP A 428 -4.60 -10.57 -41.11
C ASP A 428 -5.75 -9.60 -41.42
N PRO A 429 -6.53 -9.84 -42.50
CA PRO A 429 -7.66 -8.98 -42.85
C PRO A 429 -8.74 -8.83 -41.76
N SER A 430 -8.76 -9.75 -40.79
CA SER A 430 -9.66 -9.74 -39.63
C SER A 430 -9.12 -8.95 -38.42
N ASP A 431 -7.88 -8.47 -38.45
CA ASP A 431 -7.29 -7.66 -37.37
C ASP A 431 -8.06 -6.33 -37.24
N ALA A 432 -8.34 -5.88 -36.02
CA ALA A 432 -9.04 -4.62 -35.76
C ALA A 432 -8.31 -3.39 -36.34
N LYS A 433 -6.98 -3.46 -36.45
CA LYS A 433 -6.13 -2.45 -37.08
C LYS A 433 -5.86 -2.75 -38.56
N ALA A 434 -6.51 -3.73 -39.20
CA ALA A 434 -6.44 -3.89 -40.64
C ALA A 434 -7.04 -2.66 -41.35
N SER A 435 -6.32 -2.11 -42.31
CA SER A 435 -6.89 -1.22 -43.34
C SER A 435 -7.76 -2.02 -44.29
N LYS A 436 -8.44 -1.36 -45.23
CA LYS A 436 -9.16 -2.02 -46.33
C LYS A 436 -8.26 -2.39 -47.53
N ILE A 437 -6.98 -2.02 -47.50
CA ILE A 437 -6.00 -2.36 -48.54
C ILE A 437 -5.52 -3.79 -48.32
N ARG A 438 -5.45 -4.58 -49.40
CA ARG A 438 -5.07 -5.99 -49.38
C ARG A 438 -3.77 -6.21 -50.14
N ILE A 439 -2.87 -6.99 -49.57
CA ILE A 439 -1.56 -7.33 -50.11
C ILE A 439 -1.47 -8.85 -50.23
N GLN A 440 -1.30 -9.36 -51.45
CA GLN A 440 -1.02 -10.78 -51.66
C GLN A 440 0.43 -11.06 -51.24
N THR A 441 0.63 -12.01 -50.34
CA THR A 441 1.95 -12.51 -49.95
C THR A 441 2.05 -14.00 -50.24
N ASN A 442 3.24 -14.58 -50.11
CA ASN A 442 3.44 -16.03 -50.19
C ASN A 442 2.65 -16.81 -49.13
N ASN A 443 2.27 -16.14 -48.02
CA ASN A 443 1.49 -16.71 -46.92
C ASN A 443 0.00 -16.32 -46.99
N GLY A 444 -0.47 -15.88 -48.17
CA GLY A 444 -1.86 -15.48 -48.40
C GLY A 444 -2.11 -13.97 -48.37
N ILE A 445 -3.38 -13.59 -48.37
CA ILE A 445 -3.82 -12.19 -48.39
C ILE A 445 -3.68 -11.58 -46.98
N LYS A 446 -2.90 -10.51 -46.88
CA LYS A 446 -2.77 -9.67 -45.69
C LYS A 446 -3.36 -8.29 -45.93
N ALA A 447 -3.49 -7.49 -44.89
CA ALA A 447 -3.89 -6.09 -44.95
C ALA A 447 -2.79 -5.18 -44.41
N LEU A 448 -2.69 -3.94 -44.91
CA LEU A 448 -1.79 -2.95 -44.29
C LEU A 448 -2.31 -2.65 -42.88
N ARG A 449 -1.41 -2.69 -41.89
CA ARG A 449 -1.76 -2.34 -40.51
C ARG A 449 -1.84 -0.83 -40.34
N LYS A 450 -2.96 -0.34 -39.81
CA LYS A 450 -3.15 1.06 -39.41
C LYS A 450 -2.37 1.35 -38.13
N ILE A 451 -1.87 2.56 -38.00
CA ILE A 451 -1.36 3.14 -36.74
C ILE A 451 -2.15 4.42 -36.45
N ASP A 452 -2.44 4.70 -35.18
CA ASP A 452 -3.28 5.85 -34.79
C ASP A 452 -2.47 7.14 -34.68
#